data_AF-A0A381ZWJ2-F1
#
_entry.id   AF-A0A381ZWJ2-F1
#
_cell.length_a   1.000
_cell.length_b   1.000
_cell.length_c   1.000
_cell.angle_alpha   90.00
_cell.angle_beta   90.00
_cell.angle_gamma   90.00
#
_symmetry.space_group_name_H-M   'P 1'
#
loop_
_entity.id
_entity.type
_entity.pdbx_description
1 polymer ?
#
loop_
_entity_poly.entity_id
_entity_poly.type
_entity_poly.pdbx_seq_one_letter_code
_entity_poly.pdbx_strand_id
1 'polypeptide(L)'
;MKTELITTSNRYLDTDCEQQDRYFYLIEIVDIFGRTFHSDDQHPSFGSCLQYENNENFEKLYSVWDLMKQIMAESLADHFPLLTDETVSALLELLEMENDLKFVWIEEFPLYAHPDIEPIIGDISSVLFNENFFEFIIEQEKTYRNRFLLTPFEWNEKIKELYLTAEDRWSRLSDTYHLCYDRILASPPIRISGGLKHKDGPGELMLHVIHHDLLDQENFYLLSNNESIDVPIGTDILAGTELRINIPAHWNNVSLMQGETFIQGFYFLLDIPVIITFDGDLVPVDSLNGMVVSRPVSDLWINEIVWRFSTSTLHLEISGRSFGEDQYSVHMNSKPLWDVDWRPDYDIGFQDSAFTVDSLDPG
;
A
#
# COMPACT_ATOMS: atom_id res chain seq x y z
N MET A 1 39.67 -10.57 -33.08
CA MET A 1 39.62 -11.12 -31.70
C MET A 1 38.27 -11.81 -31.57
N LYS A 2 38.23 -13.07 -31.12
CA LYS A 2 36.96 -13.68 -30.68
C LYS A 2 36.79 -13.23 -29.23
N THR A 3 35.79 -12.40 -28.97
CA THR A 3 35.41 -12.03 -27.61
C THR A 3 34.29 -12.97 -27.21
N GLU A 4 34.56 -13.82 -26.23
CA GLU A 4 33.56 -14.72 -25.67
C GLU A 4 32.76 -13.92 -24.63
N LEU A 5 31.45 -13.79 -24.84
CA LEU A 5 30.55 -13.18 -23.86
C LEU A 5 30.33 -14.23 -22.76
N ILE A 6 31.08 -14.12 -21.66
CA ILE A 6 30.89 -14.97 -20.49
C ILE A 6 29.63 -14.47 -19.77
N THR A 7 28.49 -15.10 -20.02
CA THR A 7 27.24 -14.78 -19.35
C THR A 7 26.96 -15.81 -18.25
N THR A 8 26.62 -15.35 -17.04
CA THR A 8 26.07 -16.19 -15.97
C THR A 8 24.60 -16.58 -16.24
N SER A 9 24.03 -16.08 -17.33
CA SER A 9 22.64 -16.22 -17.74
C SER A 9 22.57 -16.91 -19.11
N ASN A 10 21.56 -17.78 -19.29
CA ASN A 10 21.25 -18.42 -20.58
C ASN A 10 20.52 -17.48 -21.57
N ARG A 11 20.42 -16.18 -21.23
CA ARG A 11 19.77 -15.13 -22.02
C ARG A 11 20.60 -13.87 -21.97
N TYR A 12 20.77 -13.23 -23.12
CA TYR A 12 21.58 -12.03 -23.25
C TYR A 12 20.94 -11.06 -24.24
N LEU A 13 21.21 -9.77 -24.02
CA LEU A 13 20.94 -8.68 -24.94
C LEU A 13 22.26 -7.92 -25.12
N ASP A 14 22.68 -7.75 -26.36
CA ASP A 14 23.87 -6.96 -26.68
C ASP A 14 23.48 -5.48 -26.71
N THR A 15 24.00 -4.69 -25.77
CA THR A 15 23.64 -3.27 -25.59
C THR A 15 24.66 -2.31 -26.17
N ASP A 16 25.86 -2.78 -26.49
CA ASP A 16 26.99 -1.96 -26.93
C ASP A 16 27.29 -2.19 -28.43
N CYS A 17 26.24 -2.39 -29.22
CA CYS A 17 26.36 -2.57 -30.66
C CYS A 17 26.42 -1.24 -31.42
N GLU A 18 27.40 -1.10 -32.30
CA GLU A 18 27.51 -0.03 -33.28
C GLU A 18 26.43 -0.18 -34.35
N GLN A 19 25.84 0.94 -34.73
CA GLN A 19 24.74 0.98 -35.68
C GLN A 19 25.20 0.53 -37.07
N GLN A 20 24.39 -0.28 -37.76
CA GLN A 20 24.67 -0.84 -39.10
C GLN A 20 25.85 -1.82 -39.17
N ASP A 21 26.59 -2.00 -38.08
CA ASP A 21 27.63 -3.01 -38.00
C ASP A 21 27.04 -4.42 -37.92
N ARG A 22 27.80 -5.37 -38.47
CA ARG A 22 27.40 -6.77 -38.54
C ARG A 22 28.12 -7.56 -37.46
N TYR A 23 27.34 -8.08 -36.53
CA TYR A 23 27.78 -8.95 -35.45
C TYR A 23 27.53 -10.40 -35.82
N PHE A 24 28.54 -11.26 -35.62
CA PHE A 24 28.44 -12.69 -35.91
C PHE A 24 28.36 -13.46 -34.60
N TYR A 25 27.38 -14.34 -34.50
CA TYR A 25 27.07 -15.11 -33.30
C TYR A 25 27.36 -16.58 -33.53
N LEU A 26 28.04 -17.18 -32.57
CA LEU A 26 28.17 -18.63 -32.41
C LEU A 26 27.34 -19.01 -31.20
N ILE A 27 26.35 -19.88 -31.40
CA ILE A 27 25.44 -20.33 -30.36
C ILE A 27 25.89 -21.71 -29.92
N GLU A 28 26.06 -21.88 -28.61
CA GLU A 28 26.29 -23.17 -27.98
C GLU A 28 25.05 -23.55 -27.15
N ILE A 29 24.58 -24.79 -27.30
CA ILE A 29 23.44 -25.33 -26.58
C ILE A 29 23.90 -26.58 -25.85
N VAL A 30 23.74 -26.60 -24.53
CA VAL A 30 23.96 -27.79 -23.70
C VAL A 30 22.61 -28.38 -23.34
N ASP A 31 22.37 -29.65 -23.70
CA ASP A 31 21.13 -30.33 -23.35
C ASP A 31 21.10 -30.81 -21.89
N ILE A 32 19.94 -31.31 -21.44
CA ILE A 32 19.75 -31.83 -20.07
C ILE A 32 20.63 -33.04 -19.73
N PHE A 33 21.28 -33.65 -20.72
CA PHE A 33 22.19 -34.78 -20.55
C PHE A 33 23.67 -34.35 -20.63
N GLY A 34 23.95 -33.04 -20.71
CA GLY A 34 25.29 -32.48 -20.80
C GLY A 34 25.92 -32.59 -22.19
N ARG A 35 25.14 -32.84 -23.25
CA ARG A 35 25.65 -32.85 -24.63
C ARG A 35 25.64 -31.43 -25.19
N THR A 36 26.77 -31.02 -25.74
CA THR A 36 26.96 -29.71 -26.35
C THR A 36 26.74 -29.76 -27.86
N PHE A 37 25.98 -28.80 -28.38
CA PHE A 37 25.74 -28.55 -29.79
C PHE A 37 26.17 -27.12 -30.11
N HIS A 38 26.75 -26.89 -31.28
CA HIS A 38 27.14 -25.56 -31.72
C HIS A 38 26.48 -25.21 -33.06
N SER A 39 26.19 -23.93 -33.26
CA SER A 39 25.82 -23.39 -34.57
C SER A 39 26.97 -23.52 -35.59
N ASP A 40 26.65 -23.51 -36.88
CA ASP A 40 27.64 -23.59 -37.98
C ASP A 40 28.74 -22.52 -37.81
N ASP A 41 29.98 -22.96 -37.65
CA ASP A 41 31.14 -22.10 -37.46
C ASP A 41 31.75 -21.60 -38.78
N GLN A 42 31.41 -22.23 -39.89
CA GLN A 42 31.80 -21.79 -41.23
C GLN A 42 30.83 -20.75 -41.79
N HIS A 43 29.55 -20.83 -41.41
CA HIS A 43 28.51 -19.87 -41.80
C HIS A 43 27.76 -19.34 -40.57
N PRO A 44 28.45 -18.57 -39.71
CA PRO A 44 27.85 -18.06 -38.48
C PRO A 44 26.65 -17.18 -38.78
N SER A 45 25.63 -17.29 -37.92
CA SER A 45 24.49 -16.38 -37.95
C SER A 45 24.97 -14.96 -37.66
N PHE A 46 24.35 -13.97 -38.30
CA PHE A 46 24.69 -12.58 -38.08
C PHE A 46 23.47 -11.73 -37.78
N GLY A 47 23.68 -10.69 -36.98
CA GLY A 47 22.72 -9.63 -36.69
C GLY A 47 23.34 -8.27 -36.94
N SER A 48 22.51 -7.25 -37.06
CA SER A 48 22.94 -5.86 -37.12
C SER A 48 21.99 -5.01 -36.31
N CYS A 49 22.52 -4.03 -35.59
CA CYS A 49 21.68 -3.10 -34.86
C CYS A 49 21.06 -2.08 -35.82
N LEU A 50 19.72 -2.05 -35.83
CA LEU A 50 18.94 -1.09 -36.60
C LEU A 50 19.10 0.31 -36.02
N GLN A 51 18.79 1.31 -36.84
CA GLN A 51 18.83 2.70 -36.43
C GLN A 51 17.85 2.91 -35.26
N TYR A 52 18.38 3.33 -34.10
CA TYR A 52 17.58 3.71 -32.95
C TYR A 52 16.84 5.01 -33.32
N GLU A 53 15.53 4.92 -33.53
CA GLU A 53 14.68 6.12 -33.48
C GLU A 53 14.57 6.49 -32.01
N ASN A 54 15.16 7.63 -31.64
CA ASN A 54 15.20 8.14 -30.27
C ASN A 54 13.77 8.26 -29.75
N ASN A 55 13.31 7.28 -28.98
CA ASN A 55 12.02 7.32 -28.30
C ASN A 55 12.33 7.54 -26.81
N GLU A 56 12.60 8.80 -26.47
CA GLU A 56 13.05 9.25 -25.15
C GLU A 56 12.12 8.80 -24.00
N ASN A 57 10.86 8.49 -24.29
CA ASN A 57 9.87 8.09 -23.29
C ASN A 57 10.16 6.75 -22.57
N PHE A 58 11.03 5.89 -23.11
CA PHE A 58 11.10 4.49 -22.67
C PHE A 58 12.44 4.06 -22.05
N GLU A 59 13.36 4.99 -21.75
CA GLU A 59 14.67 4.62 -21.16
C GLU A 59 14.56 4.03 -19.74
N LYS A 60 13.47 4.28 -19.01
CA LYS A 60 13.30 3.89 -17.58
C LYS A 60 12.47 2.62 -17.31
N LEU A 61 12.22 1.77 -18.30
CA LEU A 61 11.50 0.51 -18.08
C LEU A 61 12.42 -0.59 -17.56
N TYR A 62 12.17 -1.07 -16.34
CA TYR A 62 12.95 -2.13 -15.68
C TYR A 62 12.21 -3.48 -15.65
N SER A 63 10.88 -3.47 -15.78
CA SER A 63 10.04 -4.66 -15.75
C SER A 63 8.91 -4.60 -16.78
N VAL A 64 8.31 -5.76 -17.06
CA VAL A 64 7.08 -5.87 -17.85
C VAL A 64 5.93 -5.08 -17.21
N TRP A 65 5.89 -5.03 -15.89
CA TRP A 65 4.88 -4.26 -15.17
C TRP A 65 5.06 -2.75 -15.34
N ASP A 66 6.30 -2.24 -15.38
CA ASP A 66 6.54 -0.82 -15.68
C ASP A 66 6.01 -0.44 -17.07
N LEU A 67 6.18 -1.33 -18.06
CA LEU A 67 5.63 -1.13 -19.40
C LEU A 67 4.10 -1.08 -19.35
N MET A 68 3.47 -2.02 -18.65
CA MET A 68 2.02 -2.04 -18.49
C MET A 68 1.50 -0.78 -17.80
N LYS A 69 2.14 -0.33 -16.72
CA LYS A 69 1.79 0.93 -16.04
C LYS A 69 1.88 2.13 -16.96
N GLN A 70 2.94 2.21 -17.77
CA GLN A 70 3.08 3.29 -18.73
C GLN A 70 1.93 3.29 -19.75
N ILE A 71 1.62 2.13 -20.33
CA ILE A 71 0.51 1.98 -21.28
C ILE A 71 -0.85 2.30 -20.62
N MET A 72 -1.06 1.87 -19.38
CA MET A 72 -2.27 2.21 -18.60
C MET A 72 -2.35 3.71 -18.33
N ALA A 73 -1.25 4.36 -17.96
CA ALA A 73 -1.20 5.80 -17.72
C ALA A 73 -1.54 6.60 -18.99
N GLU A 74 -0.95 6.23 -20.13
CA GLU A 74 -1.26 6.83 -21.43
C GLU A 74 -2.75 6.65 -21.78
N SER A 75 -3.30 5.45 -21.57
CA SER A 75 -4.71 5.17 -21.84
C SER A 75 -5.67 5.95 -20.92
N LEU A 76 -5.34 6.08 -19.63
CA LEU A 76 -6.11 6.89 -18.68
C LEU A 76 -6.06 8.38 -19.06
N ALA A 77 -4.90 8.91 -19.41
CA ALA A 77 -4.77 10.31 -19.83
C ALA A 77 -5.58 10.61 -21.11
N ASP A 78 -5.61 9.68 -22.05
CA ASP A 78 -6.36 9.82 -23.31
C ASP A 78 -7.89 9.80 -23.08
N HIS A 79 -8.38 8.94 -22.18
CA HIS A 79 -9.83 8.79 -21.93
C HIS A 79 -10.36 9.76 -20.86
N PHE A 80 -9.51 10.17 -19.92
CA PHE A 80 -9.86 11.03 -18.80
C PHE A 80 -8.89 12.23 -18.71
N PRO A 81 -8.99 13.22 -19.61
CA PRO A 81 -8.03 14.33 -19.70
C PRO A 81 -7.99 15.27 -18.50
N LEU A 82 -8.90 15.11 -17.54
CA LEU A 82 -8.94 15.89 -16.30
C LEU A 82 -8.08 15.27 -15.19
N LEU A 83 -7.66 14.00 -15.34
CA LEU A 83 -6.76 13.39 -14.37
C LEU A 83 -5.38 14.02 -14.45
N THR A 84 -4.82 14.34 -13.29
CA THR A 84 -3.43 14.77 -13.17
C THR A 84 -2.49 13.57 -13.22
N ASP A 85 -1.24 13.79 -13.63
CA ASP A 85 -0.20 12.76 -13.62
C ASP A 85 -0.01 12.14 -12.21
N GLU A 86 -0.15 12.95 -11.16
CA GLU A 86 -0.09 12.52 -9.76
C GLU A 86 -1.25 11.57 -9.42
N THR A 87 -2.47 11.89 -9.84
CA THR A 87 -3.67 11.06 -9.62
C THR A 87 -3.55 9.73 -10.36
N VAL A 88 -3.11 9.76 -11.61
CA VAL A 88 -2.86 8.54 -12.40
C VAL A 88 -1.80 7.68 -11.74
N SER A 89 -0.69 8.28 -11.28
CA SER A 89 0.39 7.55 -10.61
C SER A 89 -0.11 6.88 -9.33
N ALA A 90 -0.82 7.62 -8.46
CA ALA A 90 -1.39 7.07 -7.23
C ALA A 90 -2.37 5.92 -7.50
N LEU A 91 -3.18 6.02 -8.56
CA LEU A 91 -4.14 4.98 -8.94
C LEU A 91 -3.43 3.69 -9.37
N LEU A 92 -2.34 3.82 -10.15
CA LEU A 92 -1.55 2.66 -10.59
C LEU A 92 -0.74 2.05 -9.44
N GLU A 93 -0.31 2.84 -8.45
CA GLU A 93 0.32 2.34 -7.22
C GLU A 93 -0.63 1.45 -6.41
N LEU A 94 -1.94 1.75 -6.39
CA LEU A 94 -2.93 0.89 -5.73
C LEU A 94 -2.98 -0.52 -6.35
N LEU A 95 -2.74 -0.64 -7.66
CA LEU A 95 -2.72 -1.93 -8.36
C LEU A 95 -1.48 -2.76 -8.00
N GLU A 96 -0.45 -2.18 -7.41
CA GLU A 96 0.76 -2.89 -6.98
C GLU A 96 0.61 -3.51 -5.59
N MET A 97 -0.28 -2.98 -4.77
CA MET A 97 -0.39 -3.34 -3.36
C MET A 97 -0.74 -4.83 -3.18
N GLU A 98 -0.04 -5.47 -2.24
CA GLU A 98 -0.23 -6.88 -1.88
C GLU A 98 -1.15 -7.07 -0.65
N ASN A 99 -1.49 -5.98 0.04
CA ASN A 99 -2.20 -5.97 1.31
C ASN A 99 -3.74 -5.93 1.16
N ASP A 100 -4.44 -5.95 2.29
CA ASP A 100 -5.90 -5.80 2.36
C ASP A 100 -6.38 -4.49 1.71
N LEU A 101 -7.02 -4.61 0.54
CA LEU A 101 -7.53 -3.50 -0.27
C LEU A 101 -8.86 -2.93 0.23
N LYS A 102 -9.33 -3.31 1.42
CA LYS A 102 -10.64 -2.85 1.92
C LYS A 102 -10.69 -1.35 2.20
N PHE A 103 -9.61 -0.77 2.72
CA PHE A 103 -9.57 0.63 3.17
C PHE A 103 -8.42 1.45 2.58
N VAL A 104 -7.71 0.89 1.61
CA VAL A 104 -6.60 1.49 0.87
C VAL A 104 -6.92 2.88 0.28
N TRP A 105 -8.16 3.14 -0.11
CA TRP A 105 -8.59 4.46 -0.59
C TRP A 105 -8.51 5.58 0.46
N ILE A 106 -8.45 5.23 1.75
CA ILE A 106 -8.23 6.16 2.87
C ILE A 106 -6.79 6.10 3.35
N GLU A 107 -6.23 4.88 3.47
CA GLU A 107 -4.92 4.67 4.09
C GLU A 107 -3.76 5.08 3.17
N GLU A 108 -3.93 4.96 1.84
CA GLU A 108 -2.84 5.06 0.87
C GLU A 108 -3.13 6.02 -0.30
N PHE A 109 -4.41 6.18 -0.69
CA PHE A 109 -4.77 7.06 -1.80
C PHE A 109 -4.90 8.53 -1.36
N PRO A 110 -4.33 9.50 -2.12
CA PRO A 110 -4.38 10.91 -1.73
C PRO A 110 -5.80 11.46 -1.65
N LEU A 111 -6.19 12.01 -0.49
CA LEU A 111 -7.56 12.50 -0.26
C LEU A 111 -7.98 13.60 -1.25
N TYR A 112 -7.06 14.49 -1.63
CA TYR A 112 -7.34 15.56 -2.60
C TYR A 112 -7.67 15.06 -4.01
N ALA A 113 -7.29 13.83 -4.37
CA ALA A 113 -7.49 13.26 -5.70
C ALA A 113 -8.85 12.53 -5.84
N HIS A 114 -9.56 12.29 -4.73
CA HIS A 114 -10.87 11.62 -4.77
C HIS A 114 -11.91 12.32 -5.68
N PRO A 115 -12.05 13.66 -5.68
CA PRO A 115 -13.00 14.35 -6.54
C PRO A 115 -12.77 14.10 -8.05
N ASP A 116 -11.53 13.85 -8.46
CA ASP A 116 -11.19 13.58 -9.86
C ASP A 116 -11.54 12.13 -10.25
N ILE A 117 -11.49 11.21 -9.30
CA ILE A 117 -11.75 9.78 -9.49
C ILE A 117 -13.23 9.41 -9.36
N GLU A 118 -13.96 10.03 -8.41
CA GLU A 118 -15.37 9.74 -8.12
C GLU A 118 -16.25 9.62 -9.38
N PRO A 119 -16.22 10.58 -10.33
CA PRO A 119 -17.12 10.52 -11.48
C PRO A 119 -16.76 9.43 -12.50
N ILE A 120 -15.55 8.87 -12.44
CA ILE A 120 -15.01 7.96 -13.46
C ILE A 120 -14.68 6.56 -12.92
N ILE A 121 -14.80 6.33 -11.60
CA ILE A 121 -14.38 5.08 -10.96
C ILE A 121 -15.02 3.84 -11.61
N GLY A 122 -16.28 3.94 -12.04
CA GLY A 122 -16.99 2.86 -12.73
C GLY A 122 -16.56 2.65 -14.19
N ASP A 123 -16.00 3.69 -14.83
CA ASP A 123 -15.65 3.67 -16.25
C ASP A 123 -14.22 3.17 -16.50
N ILE A 124 -13.33 3.28 -15.52
CA ILE A 124 -11.92 2.86 -15.64
C ILE A 124 -11.78 1.40 -16.08
N SER A 125 -12.66 0.51 -15.59
CA SER A 125 -12.62 -0.90 -15.97
C SER A 125 -12.85 -1.09 -17.47
N SER A 126 -13.75 -0.32 -18.06
CA SER A 126 -14.02 -0.39 -19.50
C SER A 126 -12.84 0.10 -20.35
N VAL A 127 -12.00 0.98 -19.81
CA VAL A 127 -10.82 1.54 -20.48
C VAL A 127 -9.61 0.61 -20.38
N LEU A 128 -9.30 0.14 -19.17
CA LEU A 128 -8.07 -0.62 -18.89
C LEU A 128 -8.25 -2.14 -18.96
N PHE A 129 -9.44 -2.65 -18.68
CA PHE A 129 -9.70 -4.09 -18.53
C PHE A 129 -10.67 -4.59 -19.61
N ASN A 130 -10.31 -4.34 -20.88
CA ASN A 130 -11.01 -4.89 -22.05
C ASN A 130 -10.05 -5.65 -22.99
N GLU A 131 -10.64 -6.46 -23.89
CA GLU A 131 -9.90 -7.30 -24.85
C GLU A 131 -8.98 -6.50 -25.78
N ASN A 132 -9.43 -5.34 -26.27
CA ASN A 132 -8.60 -4.52 -27.17
C ASN A 132 -7.36 -3.98 -26.45
N PHE A 133 -7.51 -3.56 -25.20
CA PHE A 133 -6.40 -3.08 -24.39
C PHE A 133 -5.42 -4.23 -24.05
N PHE A 134 -5.94 -5.41 -23.74
CA PHE A 134 -5.11 -6.61 -23.53
C PHE A 134 -4.29 -6.96 -24.78
N GLU A 135 -4.93 -7.03 -25.95
CA GLU A 135 -4.26 -7.32 -27.23
C GLU A 135 -3.21 -6.24 -27.56
N PHE A 136 -3.51 -4.96 -27.29
CA PHE A 136 -2.56 -3.87 -27.49
C PHE A 136 -1.27 -4.06 -26.69
N ILE A 137 -1.36 -4.55 -25.45
CA ILE A 137 -0.17 -4.87 -24.62
C ILE A 137 0.57 -6.09 -25.20
N ILE A 138 -0.15 -7.13 -25.62
CA ILE A 138 0.46 -8.33 -26.23
C ILE A 138 1.25 -7.97 -27.49
N GLU A 139 0.72 -7.08 -28.32
CA GLU A 139 1.38 -6.62 -29.56
C GLU A 139 2.72 -5.90 -29.32
N GLN A 140 2.99 -5.43 -28.10
CA GLN A 140 4.27 -4.83 -27.71
C GLN A 140 5.43 -5.85 -27.64
N GLU A 141 5.16 -7.15 -27.79
CA GLU A 141 6.16 -8.22 -27.74
C GLU A 141 7.39 -7.90 -28.61
N LYS A 142 7.15 -7.54 -29.88
CA LYS A 142 8.22 -7.36 -30.87
C LYS A 142 9.20 -6.26 -30.49
N THR A 143 8.72 -5.28 -29.73
CA THR A 143 9.50 -4.12 -29.31
C THR A 143 10.26 -4.39 -28.02
N TYR A 144 9.62 -4.99 -27.01
CA TYR A 144 10.16 -5.00 -25.65
C TYR A 144 10.59 -6.37 -25.12
N ARG A 145 10.14 -7.47 -25.71
CA ARG A 145 10.40 -8.80 -25.17
C ARG A 145 11.89 -9.10 -24.97
N ASN A 146 12.73 -8.69 -25.93
CA ASN A 146 14.17 -8.88 -25.84
C ASN A 146 14.80 -8.01 -24.74
N ARG A 147 14.26 -6.82 -24.47
CA ARG A 147 14.71 -5.94 -23.38
C ARG A 147 14.52 -6.59 -22.02
N PHE A 148 13.39 -7.29 -21.83
CA PHE A 148 13.11 -8.01 -20.59
C PHE A 148 13.64 -9.46 -20.58
N LEU A 149 14.43 -9.84 -21.60
CA LEU A 149 15.01 -11.18 -21.73
C LEU A 149 13.97 -12.31 -21.67
N LEU A 150 12.81 -12.12 -22.31
CA LEU A 150 11.72 -13.10 -22.34
C LEU A 150 11.67 -13.86 -23.68
N THR A 151 11.14 -15.08 -23.65
CA THR A 151 10.71 -15.81 -24.86
C THR A 151 9.29 -15.40 -25.26
N PRO A 152 8.81 -15.68 -26.50
CA PRO A 152 7.43 -15.32 -26.89
C PRO A 152 6.39 -15.93 -25.95
N PHE A 153 6.63 -17.18 -25.51
CA PHE A 153 5.75 -17.88 -24.61
C PHE A 153 5.70 -17.21 -23.23
N GLU A 154 6.86 -16.89 -22.66
CA GLU A 154 6.92 -16.23 -21.35
C GLU A 154 6.39 -14.80 -21.37
N TRP A 155 6.53 -14.09 -22.49
CA TRP A 155 5.88 -12.79 -22.67
C TRP A 155 4.38 -12.90 -22.50
N ASN A 156 3.74 -13.79 -23.27
CA ASN A 156 2.30 -13.98 -23.23
C ASN A 156 1.82 -14.43 -21.84
N GLU A 157 2.50 -15.39 -21.22
CA GLU A 157 2.16 -15.84 -19.87
C GLU A 157 2.34 -14.72 -18.83
N LYS A 158 3.41 -13.92 -18.93
CA LYS A 158 3.68 -12.84 -17.98
C LYS A 158 2.68 -11.69 -18.11
N ILE A 159 2.35 -11.27 -19.33
CA ILE A 159 1.32 -10.25 -19.57
C ILE A 159 -0.03 -10.74 -19.06
N LYS A 160 -0.40 -11.98 -19.36
CA LYS A 160 -1.67 -12.57 -18.90
C LYS A 160 -1.75 -12.62 -17.37
N GLU A 161 -0.69 -13.07 -16.70
CA GLU A 161 -0.61 -13.10 -15.24
C GLU A 161 -0.80 -11.69 -14.64
N LEU A 162 -0.01 -10.72 -15.09
CA LEU A 162 -0.04 -9.36 -14.57
C LEU A 162 -1.37 -8.66 -14.86
N TYR A 163 -1.93 -8.85 -16.05
CA TYR A 163 -3.19 -8.25 -16.45
C TYR A 163 -4.35 -8.77 -15.61
N LEU A 164 -4.49 -10.10 -15.47
CA LEU A 164 -5.54 -10.70 -14.66
C LEU A 164 -5.40 -10.33 -13.18
N THR A 165 -4.16 -10.20 -12.68
CA THR A 165 -3.90 -9.74 -11.31
C THR A 165 -4.35 -8.29 -11.13
N ALA A 166 -4.01 -7.41 -12.07
CA ALA A 166 -4.42 -6.02 -12.03
C ALA A 166 -5.94 -5.86 -12.15
N GLU A 167 -6.59 -6.65 -13.01
CA GLU A 167 -8.05 -6.67 -13.18
C GLU A 167 -8.77 -7.11 -11.90
N ASP A 168 -8.33 -8.22 -11.28
CA ASP A 168 -8.89 -8.70 -10.00
C ASP A 168 -8.70 -7.66 -8.88
N ARG A 169 -7.51 -7.06 -8.79
CA ARG A 169 -7.23 -5.99 -7.82
C ARG A 169 -8.12 -4.77 -8.06
N TRP A 170 -8.26 -4.33 -9.31
CA TRP A 170 -9.13 -3.22 -9.66
C TRP A 170 -10.58 -3.50 -9.30
N SER A 171 -11.09 -4.71 -9.54
CA SER A 171 -12.45 -5.09 -9.15
C SER A 171 -12.66 -4.89 -7.65
N ARG A 172 -11.72 -5.37 -6.82
CA ARG A 172 -11.80 -5.22 -5.35
C ARG A 172 -11.72 -3.76 -4.91
N LEU A 173 -10.84 -2.98 -5.55
CA LEU A 173 -10.70 -1.54 -5.29
C LEU A 173 -12.00 -0.79 -5.65
N SER A 174 -12.57 -1.08 -6.82
CA SER A 174 -13.83 -0.47 -7.27
C SER A 174 -14.98 -0.78 -6.31
N ASP A 175 -15.08 -2.02 -5.84
CA ASP A 175 -16.10 -2.46 -4.89
C ASP A 175 -16.01 -1.74 -3.53
N THR A 176 -14.82 -1.32 -3.10
CA THR A 176 -14.58 -0.69 -1.79
C THR A 176 -14.55 0.84 -1.85
N TYR A 177 -14.54 1.42 -3.06
CA TYR A 177 -14.39 2.87 -3.24
C TYR A 177 -15.48 3.67 -2.54
N HIS A 178 -16.76 3.43 -2.85
CA HIS A 178 -17.85 4.20 -2.26
C HIS A 178 -17.96 4.01 -0.74
N LEU A 179 -17.66 2.81 -0.23
CA LEU A 179 -17.59 2.56 1.21
C LEU A 179 -16.56 3.47 1.88
N CYS A 180 -15.39 3.66 1.26
CA CYS A 180 -14.35 4.53 1.77
C CYS A 180 -14.71 6.01 1.58
N TYR A 181 -15.23 6.38 0.42
CA TYR A 181 -15.59 7.76 0.10
C TYR A 181 -16.69 8.29 1.01
N ASP A 182 -17.73 7.48 1.30
CA ASP A 182 -18.79 7.85 2.25
C ASP A 182 -18.25 8.09 3.67
N ARG A 183 -17.23 7.33 4.10
CA ARG A 183 -16.56 7.54 5.41
C ARG A 183 -15.77 8.85 5.42
N ILE A 184 -15.12 9.19 4.31
CA ILE A 184 -14.43 10.48 4.15
C ILE A 184 -15.46 11.61 4.24
N LEU A 185 -16.55 11.54 3.47
CA LEU A 185 -17.62 12.56 3.46
C LEU A 185 -18.33 12.75 4.81
N ALA A 186 -18.44 11.69 5.61
CA ALA A 186 -19.05 11.76 6.94
C ALA A 186 -18.10 12.30 8.03
N SER A 187 -16.81 12.47 7.73
CA SER A 187 -15.80 12.90 8.70
C SER A 187 -15.85 14.42 8.96
N PRO A 188 -15.39 14.88 10.13
CA PRO A 188 -15.25 16.32 10.37
C PRO A 188 -14.17 16.93 9.46
N PRO A 189 -14.21 18.25 9.19
CA PRO A 189 -13.26 18.92 8.31
C PRO A 189 -11.79 18.73 8.69
N ILE A 190 -11.52 18.66 10.00
CA ILE A 190 -10.23 18.32 10.58
C ILE A 190 -10.45 17.27 11.66
N ARG A 191 -9.57 16.28 11.72
CA ARG A 191 -9.56 15.27 12.79
C ARG A 191 -8.17 15.14 13.41
N ILE A 192 -8.15 14.78 14.69
CA ILE A 192 -6.96 14.23 15.34
C ILE A 192 -6.80 12.79 14.85
N SER A 193 -5.65 12.50 14.24
CA SER A 193 -5.29 11.17 13.75
C SER A 193 -4.28 10.47 14.66
N GLY A 194 -3.66 11.17 15.60
CA GLY A 194 -2.78 10.53 16.57
C GLY A 194 -2.04 11.53 17.46
N GLY A 195 -1.26 11.00 18.39
CA GLY A 195 -0.41 11.81 19.26
C GLY A 195 0.61 10.99 20.03
N LEU A 196 1.65 11.67 20.47
CA LEU A 196 2.74 11.15 21.27
C LEU A 196 3.01 12.13 22.40
N LYS A 197 3.20 11.64 23.62
CA LYS A 197 3.66 12.48 24.72
C LYS A 197 4.57 11.73 25.65
N HIS A 198 5.74 12.33 25.91
CA HIS A 198 6.69 11.81 26.89
C HIS A 198 6.35 12.27 28.30
N LYS A 199 6.58 11.41 29.31
CA LYS A 199 6.22 11.66 30.73
C LYS A 199 6.59 13.05 31.25
N ASP A 200 7.75 13.57 30.87
CA ASP A 200 8.28 14.85 31.34
C ASP A 200 8.61 15.83 30.21
N GLY A 201 8.05 15.61 29.01
CA GLY A 201 8.37 16.36 27.79
C GLY A 201 7.16 16.99 27.11
N PRO A 202 7.39 17.89 26.13
CA PRO A 202 6.34 18.29 25.21
C PRO A 202 5.82 17.05 24.46
N GLY A 203 4.54 17.09 24.11
CA GLY A 203 3.93 16.12 23.20
C GLY A 203 3.87 16.64 21.78
N GLU A 204 3.46 15.77 20.88
CA GLU A 204 3.09 16.07 19.50
C GLU A 204 1.69 15.53 19.25
N LEU A 205 0.87 16.29 18.53
CA LEU A 205 -0.43 15.88 18.03
C LEU A 205 -0.40 15.93 16.50
N MET A 206 -0.90 14.87 15.87
CA MET A 206 -1.05 14.74 14.43
C MET A 206 -2.52 14.94 14.08
N LEU A 207 -2.79 15.90 13.20
CA LEU A 207 -4.12 16.18 12.66
C LEU A 207 -4.10 15.99 11.16
N HIS A 208 -5.24 15.59 10.59
CA HIS A 208 -5.45 15.53 9.15
C HIS A 208 -6.60 16.45 8.74
N VAL A 209 -6.39 17.18 7.65
CA VAL A 209 -7.44 17.93 6.96
C VAL A 209 -8.19 16.99 6.03
N ILE A 210 -9.51 16.91 6.17
CA ILE A 210 -10.38 16.06 5.37
C ILE A 210 -11.19 16.89 4.37
N HIS A 211 -11.83 17.98 4.83
CA HIS A 211 -12.65 18.86 3.99
C HIS A 211 -12.11 20.29 4.03
N HIS A 212 -11.18 20.60 3.12
CA HIS A 212 -10.48 21.90 3.10
C HIS A 212 -11.42 23.09 2.79
N ASP A 213 -12.45 22.85 2.02
CA ASP A 213 -13.52 23.76 1.60
C ASP A 213 -14.51 24.10 2.72
N LEU A 214 -14.46 23.38 3.85
CA LEU A 214 -15.23 23.68 5.06
C LEU A 214 -14.42 24.46 6.11
N LEU A 215 -13.15 24.79 5.84
CA LEU A 215 -12.27 25.46 6.80
C LEU A 215 -12.47 26.97 6.88
N ASP A 216 -13.08 27.58 5.87
CA ASP A 216 -13.27 29.05 5.77
C ASP A 216 -14.31 29.63 6.74
N GLN A 217 -15.02 28.78 7.49
CA GLN A 217 -16.22 29.20 8.23
C GLN A 217 -15.93 29.61 9.69
N GLU A 218 -14.95 29.02 10.39
CA GLU A 218 -14.59 29.34 11.78
C GLU A 218 -13.15 28.90 12.14
N ASN A 219 -12.55 29.49 13.18
CA ASN A 219 -11.22 29.11 13.64
C ASN A 219 -11.22 27.74 14.35
N PHE A 220 -10.29 26.88 13.96
CA PHE A 220 -10.00 25.63 14.66
C PHE A 220 -8.92 25.86 15.72
N TYR A 221 -9.13 25.31 16.91
CA TYR A 221 -8.15 25.38 17.98
C TYR A 221 -8.20 24.12 18.85
N LEU A 222 -7.07 23.84 19.47
CA LEU A 222 -6.92 22.83 20.50
C LEU A 222 -7.16 23.46 21.86
N LEU A 223 -7.96 22.83 22.70
CA LEU A 223 -8.30 23.28 24.04
C LEU A 223 -7.89 22.22 25.07
N SER A 224 -7.20 22.64 26.13
CA SER A 224 -6.99 21.82 27.32
C SER A 224 -7.15 22.68 28.56
N ASN A 225 -8.10 22.29 29.42
CA ASN A 225 -8.51 23.09 30.58
C ASN A 225 -8.92 24.53 30.15
N ASN A 226 -8.08 25.53 30.43
CA ASN A 226 -8.32 26.94 30.10
C ASN A 226 -7.27 27.52 29.14
N GLU A 227 -6.44 26.68 28.52
CA GLU A 227 -5.42 27.08 27.57
C GLU A 227 -5.78 26.59 26.17
N SER A 228 -5.50 27.41 25.16
CA SER A 228 -5.77 27.09 23.77
C SER A 228 -4.53 27.28 22.88
N ILE A 229 -4.48 26.49 21.82
CA ILE A 229 -3.49 26.60 20.74
C ILE A 229 -4.27 26.61 19.43
N ASP A 230 -4.11 27.66 18.63
CA ASP A 230 -4.76 27.74 17.32
C ASP A 230 -4.16 26.70 16.36
N VAL A 231 -5.02 26.05 15.57
CA VAL A 231 -4.57 25.13 14.52
C VAL A 231 -4.10 25.97 13.33
N PRO A 232 -2.85 25.81 12.85
CA PRO A 232 -2.30 26.65 11.79
C PRO A 232 -2.83 26.22 10.42
N ILE A 233 -4.02 26.70 10.06
CA ILE A 233 -4.64 26.46 8.76
C ILE A 233 -4.16 27.52 7.76
N GLY A 234 -3.43 27.09 6.73
CA GLY A 234 -3.01 27.95 5.62
C GLY A 234 -4.10 28.10 4.55
N THR A 235 -3.99 29.12 3.70
CA THR A 235 -4.94 29.37 2.60
C THR A 235 -4.88 28.34 1.47
N ASP A 236 -3.75 27.66 1.31
CA ASP A 236 -3.49 26.71 0.22
C ASP A 236 -3.48 25.25 0.71
N ILE A 237 -4.18 24.97 1.81
CA ILE A 237 -4.21 23.62 2.39
C ILE A 237 -5.10 22.69 1.55
N LEU A 238 -4.61 21.48 1.31
CA LEU A 238 -5.34 20.46 0.54
C LEU A 238 -5.90 19.38 1.47
N ALA A 239 -6.95 18.69 1.02
CA ALA A 239 -7.41 17.47 1.69
C ALA A 239 -6.27 16.44 1.76
N GLY A 240 -6.15 15.76 2.90
CA GLY A 240 -5.05 14.85 3.22
C GLY A 240 -3.82 15.52 3.83
N THR A 241 -3.78 16.85 3.95
CA THR A 241 -2.65 17.54 4.60
C THR A 241 -2.53 17.11 6.07
N GLU A 242 -1.34 16.66 6.45
CA GLU A 242 -0.97 16.37 7.83
C GLU A 242 -0.44 17.64 8.52
N LEU A 243 -0.99 17.94 9.71
CA LEU A 243 -0.54 19.02 10.57
C LEU A 243 0.04 18.45 11.87
N ARG A 244 1.27 18.85 12.20
CA ARG A 244 1.94 18.48 13.46
C ARG A 244 1.98 19.65 14.41
N ILE A 245 1.40 19.46 15.59
CA ILE A 245 1.26 20.52 16.61
C ILE A 245 1.98 20.09 17.89
N ASN A 246 2.91 20.93 18.36
CA ASN A 246 3.57 20.74 19.64
C ASN A 246 2.59 21.00 20.79
N ILE A 247 2.51 20.06 21.72
CA ILE A 247 1.61 20.11 22.86
C ILE A 247 2.39 20.34 24.16
N PRO A 248 1.96 21.27 25.04
CA PRO A 248 2.61 21.52 26.31
C PRO A 248 2.68 20.28 27.22
N ALA A 249 3.78 20.17 27.97
CA ALA A 249 4.04 19.02 28.85
C ALA A 249 2.96 18.80 29.92
N HIS A 250 2.22 19.83 30.33
CA HIS A 250 1.16 19.70 31.33
C HIS A 250 -0.22 19.30 30.76
N TRP A 251 -0.39 19.27 29.44
CA TRP A 251 -1.66 18.88 28.79
C TRP A 251 -1.80 17.36 28.71
N ASN A 252 -2.69 16.77 29.50
CA ASN A 252 -2.93 15.31 29.49
C ASN A 252 -4.09 14.88 28.57
N ASN A 253 -4.89 15.84 28.14
CA ASN A 253 -5.95 15.66 27.17
C ASN A 253 -6.03 16.91 26.28
N VAL A 254 -6.63 16.73 25.11
CA VAL A 254 -6.87 17.79 24.14
C VAL A 254 -8.27 17.64 23.58
N SER A 255 -8.98 18.76 23.44
CA SER A 255 -10.21 18.84 22.67
C SER A 255 -9.95 19.66 21.41
N LEU A 256 -10.23 19.11 20.24
CA LEU A 256 -10.29 19.85 18.99
C LEU A 256 -11.65 20.54 18.91
N MET A 257 -11.62 21.85 18.73
CA MET A 257 -12.78 22.73 18.70
C MET A 257 -12.85 23.46 17.35
N GLN A 258 -14.07 23.75 16.91
CA GLN A 258 -14.39 24.68 15.82
C GLN A 258 -15.37 25.71 16.38
N GLY A 259 -14.91 26.94 16.58
CA GLY A 259 -15.69 27.93 17.34
C GLY A 259 -16.10 27.39 18.72
N GLU A 260 -17.41 27.33 19.00
CA GLU A 260 -17.94 26.74 20.25
C GLU A 260 -18.24 25.23 20.14
N THR A 261 -18.05 24.63 18.97
CA THR A 261 -18.39 23.23 18.69
C THR A 261 -17.24 22.31 19.03
N PHE A 262 -17.52 21.28 19.84
CA PHE A 262 -16.58 20.19 20.09
C PHE A 262 -16.56 19.22 18.90
N ILE A 263 -15.37 18.94 18.37
CA ILE A 263 -15.17 18.01 17.26
C ILE A 263 -14.70 16.65 17.77
N GLN A 264 -13.61 16.62 18.54
CA GLN A 264 -12.96 15.39 18.96
C GLN A 264 -12.12 15.60 20.23
N GLY A 265 -12.00 14.56 21.05
CA GLY A 265 -11.12 14.53 22.21
C GLY A 265 -9.99 13.51 22.04
N PHE A 266 -8.82 13.80 22.59
CA PHE A 266 -7.69 12.88 22.66
C PHE A 266 -7.06 12.89 24.04
N TYR A 267 -6.68 11.71 24.53
CA TYR A 267 -6.03 11.53 25.84
C TYR A 267 -4.65 10.93 25.65
N PHE A 268 -3.63 11.54 26.24
CA PHE A 268 -2.27 11.00 26.26
C PHE A 268 -2.16 9.92 27.33
N LEU A 269 -2.67 8.72 27.02
CA LEU A 269 -2.75 7.59 27.96
C LEU A 269 -1.42 6.85 28.10
N LEU A 270 -0.60 6.83 27.04
CA LEU A 270 0.63 6.06 26.95
C LEU A 270 1.82 6.95 26.60
N ASP A 271 3.01 6.56 27.05
CA ASP A 271 4.29 7.20 26.70
C ASP A 271 4.89 6.56 25.42
N ILE A 272 4.01 6.35 24.43
CA ILE A 272 4.34 5.82 23.09
C ILE A 272 3.43 6.50 22.06
N PRO A 273 3.80 6.49 20.77
CA PRO A 273 2.94 7.03 19.74
C PRO A 273 1.64 6.22 19.62
N VAL A 274 0.52 6.92 19.48
CA VAL A 274 -0.80 6.31 19.30
C VAL A 274 -1.52 6.98 18.15
N ILE A 275 -2.01 6.18 17.20
CA ILE A 275 -2.92 6.62 16.13
C ILE A 275 -4.37 6.40 16.56
N ILE A 276 -5.26 7.30 16.15
CA ILE A 276 -6.71 7.15 16.27
C ILE A 276 -7.26 6.77 14.90
N THR A 277 -7.85 5.59 14.79
CA THR A 277 -8.47 5.14 13.54
C THR A 277 -9.68 6.01 13.16
N PHE A 278 -10.13 5.90 11.90
CA PHE A 278 -11.35 6.59 11.45
C PHE A 278 -12.57 6.32 12.34
N ASP A 279 -12.68 5.12 12.90
CA ASP A 279 -13.80 4.71 13.77
C ASP A 279 -13.54 4.98 15.28
N GLY A 280 -12.36 5.52 15.63
CA GLY A 280 -12.04 5.99 16.99
C GLY A 280 -11.20 5.05 17.85
N ASP A 281 -10.72 3.94 17.29
CA ASP A 281 -9.85 3.00 18.01
C ASP A 281 -8.45 3.58 18.21
N LEU A 282 -7.84 3.27 19.35
CA LEU A 282 -6.48 3.70 19.69
C LEU A 282 -5.49 2.59 19.35
N VAL A 283 -4.57 2.87 18.43
CA VAL A 283 -3.57 1.91 17.95
C VAL A 283 -2.17 2.40 18.31
N PRO A 284 -1.45 1.72 19.24
CA PRO A 284 -0.05 1.98 19.49
C PRO A 284 0.79 1.71 18.24
N VAL A 285 1.72 2.62 17.92
CA VAL A 285 2.58 2.52 16.73
C VAL A 285 4.01 2.96 17.04
N ASP A 286 4.96 2.52 16.22
CA ASP A 286 6.37 2.94 16.36
C ASP A 286 6.60 4.40 15.97
N SER A 287 5.77 4.92 15.06
CA SER A 287 5.83 6.31 14.62
C SER A 287 4.45 6.81 14.19
N LEU A 288 4.17 8.10 14.41
CA LEU A 288 2.95 8.75 13.95
C LEU A 288 3.07 8.98 12.44
N ASN A 289 2.34 8.21 11.64
CA ASN A 289 2.28 8.41 10.20
C ASN A 289 0.92 7.97 9.65
N GLY A 290 0.40 8.74 8.69
CA GLY A 290 -0.73 8.38 7.86
C GLY A 290 -2.08 8.34 8.58
N MET A 291 -3.05 7.80 7.85
CA MET A 291 -4.42 7.59 8.30
C MET A 291 -4.71 6.10 8.31
N VAL A 292 -5.42 5.65 9.35
CA VAL A 292 -5.74 4.23 9.53
C VAL A 292 -7.23 4.08 9.74
N VAL A 293 -7.82 3.06 9.14
CA VAL A 293 -9.22 2.67 9.35
C VAL A 293 -9.28 1.49 10.30
N SER A 294 -10.32 1.40 11.13
CA SER A 294 -10.42 0.27 12.05
C SER A 294 -10.53 -1.03 11.28
N ARG A 295 -9.80 -2.04 11.75
CA ARG A 295 -9.96 -3.40 11.25
C ARG A 295 -11.33 -3.93 11.69
N PRO A 296 -11.92 -4.87 10.93
CA PRO A 296 -13.20 -5.47 11.31
C PRO A 296 -13.14 -5.98 12.75
N VAL A 297 -14.20 -5.71 13.51
CA VAL A 297 -14.32 -6.22 14.87
C VAL A 297 -14.38 -7.74 14.80
N SER A 298 -13.45 -8.39 15.50
CA SER A 298 -13.46 -9.84 15.68
C SER A 298 -14.59 -10.24 16.62
N ASP A 299 -15.23 -11.38 16.36
CA ASP A 299 -16.24 -11.99 17.24
C ASP A 299 -15.68 -12.32 18.63
N LEU A 300 -14.36 -12.52 18.71
CA LEU A 300 -13.61 -12.72 19.95
C LEU A 300 -12.70 -11.52 20.25
N TRP A 301 -12.56 -11.16 21.53
CA TRP A 301 -11.65 -10.13 22.01
C TRP A 301 -10.88 -10.61 23.25
N ILE A 302 -9.75 -9.96 23.53
CA ILE A 302 -9.03 -10.16 24.79
C ILE A 302 -9.80 -9.46 25.90
N ASN A 303 -10.26 -10.22 26.89
CA ASN A 303 -11.00 -9.69 28.03
C ASN A 303 -10.10 -9.37 29.22
N GLU A 304 -9.09 -10.21 29.48
CA GLU A 304 -8.14 -9.99 30.57
C GLU A 304 -6.70 -10.31 30.14
N ILE A 305 -5.76 -9.47 30.56
CA ILE A 305 -4.31 -9.72 30.47
C ILE A 305 -3.73 -9.54 31.87
N VAL A 306 -3.16 -10.61 32.45
CA VAL A 306 -2.47 -10.54 33.75
C VAL A 306 -1.03 -10.99 33.61
N TRP A 307 -0.10 -10.06 33.82
CA TRP A 307 1.33 -10.37 33.93
C TRP A 307 1.75 -10.58 35.38
N ARG A 308 2.20 -11.79 35.71
CA ARG A 308 2.79 -12.14 37.01
C ARG A 308 4.31 -12.15 36.92
N PHE A 309 4.92 -11.02 37.27
CA PHE A 309 6.38 -10.85 37.24
C PHE A 309 7.15 -11.90 38.07
N SER A 310 6.64 -12.29 39.23
CA SER A 310 7.31 -13.24 40.13
C SER A 310 7.49 -14.64 39.55
N THR A 311 6.65 -15.02 38.58
CA THR A 311 6.63 -16.35 37.96
C THR A 311 6.86 -16.28 36.45
N SER A 312 7.14 -15.08 35.93
CA SER A 312 7.20 -14.79 34.49
C SER A 312 6.00 -15.36 33.73
N THR A 313 4.79 -15.27 34.30
CA THR A 313 3.59 -15.89 33.72
C THR A 313 2.64 -14.84 33.16
N LEU A 314 2.27 -14.99 31.89
CA LEU A 314 1.23 -14.24 31.23
C LEU A 314 -0.07 -15.05 31.27
N HIS A 315 -1.11 -14.52 31.89
CA HIS A 315 -2.47 -15.05 31.77
C HIS A 315 -3.25 -14.22 30.77
N LEU A 316 -3.97 -14.90 29.89
CA LEU A 316 -4.85 -14.30 28.91
C LEU A 316 -6.23 -14.92 29.03
N GLU A 317 -7.26 -14.09 29.09
CA GLU A 317 -8.66 -14.48 28.94
C GLU A 317 -9.18 -13.90 27.63
N ILE A 318 -9.79 -14.75 26.80
CA ILE A 318 -10.51 -14.36 25.60
C ILE A 318 -12.00 -14.52 25.87
N SER A 319 -12.78 -13.53 25.43
CA SER A 319 -14.24 -13.58 25.48
C SER A 319 -14.81 -13.30 24.10
N GLY A 320 -16.03 -13.77 23.86
CA GLY A 320 -16.64 -13.52 22.57
C GLY A 320 -17.91 -14.29 22.29
N ARG A 321 -18.41 -14.08 21.07
CA ARG A 321 -19.54 -14.81 20.48
C ARG A 321 -19.20 -15.13 19.03
N SER A 322 -18.58 -16.28 18.80
CA SER A 322 -18.31 -16.76 17.45
C SER A 322 -19.16 -17.98 17.13
N PHE A 323 -19.60 -18.09 15.88
CA PHE A 323 -20.37 -19.24 15.37
C PHE A 323 -19.50 -20.33 14.74
N GLY A 324 -18.16 -20.21 14.84
CA GLY A 324 -17.20 -21.25 14.47
C GLY A 324 -16.82 -21.31 12.99
N GLU A 325 -17.07 -20.25 12.23
CA GLU A 325 -16.59 -20.14 10.85
C GLU A 325 -15.11 -19.71 10.78
N ASP A 326 -14.65 -18.98 11.81
CA ASP A 326 -13.30 -18.45 11.90
C ASP A 326 -12.42 -19.25 12.88
N GLN A 327 -11.11 -19.25 12.61
CA GLN A 327 -10.09 -19.74 13.52
C GLN A 327 -9.33 -18.58 14.13
N TYR A 328 -9.13 -18.63 15.45
CA TYR A 328 -8.47 -17.55 16.19
C TYR A 328 -7.19 -18.07 16.83
N SER A 329 -6.14 -17.25 16.78
CA SER A 329 -4.88 -17.53 17.46
C SER A 329 -4.30 -16.26 18.08
N VAL A 330 -3.63 -16.40 19.21
CA VAL A 330 -2.86 -15.34 19.87
C VAL A 330 -1.40 -15.53 19.49
N HIS A 331 -0.74 -14.44 19.07
CA HIS A 331 0.67 -14.43 18.73
C HIS A 331 1.42 -13.46 19.63
N MET A 332 2.67 -13.79 19.92
CA MET A 332 3.62 -12.91 20.61
C MET A 332 4.91 -12.86 19.80
N ASN A 333 5.31 -11.66 19.37
CA ASN A 333 6.46 -11.45 18.46
C ASN A 333 6.39 -12.34 17.21
N SER A 334 5.22 -12.37 16.57
CA SER A 334 4.91 -13.18 15.38
C SER A 334 5.07 -14.70 15.56
N LYS A 335 5.18 -15.19 16.80
CA LYS A 335 5.15 -16.62 17.13
C LYS A 335 3.79 -16.98 17.73
N PRO A 336 3.18 -18.11 17.31
CA PRO A 336 1.92 -18.56 17.88
C PRO A 336 2.13 -18.89 19.36
N LEU A 337 1.32 -18.25 20.21
CA LEU A 337 1.26 -18.47 21.65
C LEU A 337 0.12 -19.41 22.01
N TRP A 338 -1.03 -19.25 21.34
CA TRP A 338 -2.25 -20.01 21.63
C TRP A 338 -3.14 -20.12 20.41
N ASP A 339 -3.51 -21.34 20.03
CA ASP A 339 -4.63 -21.58 19.11
C ASP A 339 -5.92 -21.71 19.93
N VAL A 340 -6.85 -20.78 19.73
CA VAL A 340 -8.08 -20.67 20.53
C VAL A 340 -9.12 -21.63 19.96
N ASP A 341 -9.29 -22.78 20.64
CA ASP A 341 -10.33 -23.76 20.31
C ASP A 341 -11.70 -23.27 20.79
N TRP A 342 -12.23 -22.26 20.09
CA TRP A 342 -13.51 -21.65 20.43
C TRP A 342 -14.67 -22.56 20.10
N ARG A 343 -15.57 -22.79 21.06
CA ARG A 343 -16.80 -23.55 20.83
C ARG A 343 -17.93 -22.59 20.48
N PRO A 344 -18.64 -22.82 19.37
CA PRO A 344 -19.77 -21.98 19.00
C PRO A 344 -20.82 -21.90 20.10
N ASP A 345 -21.23 -20.68 20.46
CA ASP A 345 -22.26 -20.45 21.46
C ASP A 345 -23.05 -19.16 21.16
N TYR A 346 -24.30 -19.12 21.59
CA TYR A 346 -25.18 -17.95 21.46
C TYR A 346 -24.89 -16.90 22.55
N ASP A 347 -24.37 -17.33 23.70
CA ASP A 347 -23.98 -16.46 24.81
C ASP A 347 -22.51 -16.07 24.75
N ILE A 348 -22.13 -15.00 25.47
CA ILE A 348 -20.71 -14.62 25.57
C ILE A 348 -19.99 -15.73 26.33
N GLY A 349 -19.05 -16.39 25.65
CA GLY A 349 -18.14 -17.37 26.25
C GLY A 349 -16.90 -16.72 26.83
N PHE A 350 -16.15 -17.49 27.61
CA PHE A 350 -14.85 -17.13 28.17
C PHE A 350 -13.90 -18.33 28.05
N GLN A 351 -12.66 -18.07 27.66
CA GLN A 351 -11.58 -19.07 27.65
C GLN A 351 -10.30 -18.47 28.20
N ASP A 352 -9.69 -19.19 29.13
CA ASP A 352 -8.46 -18.78 29.79
C ASP A 352 -7.28 -19.66 29.41
N SER A 353 -6.10 -19.04 29.32
CA SER A 353 -4.85 -19.77 29.26
C SER A 353 -3.72 -19.01 29.97
N ALA A 354 -2.68 -19.73 30.36
CA ALA A 354 -1.53 -19.20 31.08
C ALA A 354 -0.23 -19.71 30.45
N PHE A 355 0.71 -18.79 30.22
CA PHE A 355 1.94 -19.04 29.50
C PHE A 355 3.14 -18.55 30.32
N THR A 356 4.18 -19.36 30.43
CA THR A 356 5.45 -18.89 30.98
C THR A 356 6.23 -18.20 29.87
N VAL A 357 6.54 -16.92 30.07
CA VAL A 357 7.36 -16.11 29.15
C VAL A 357 8.78 -16.12 29.69
N ASP A 358 9.56 -17.12 29.30
CA ASP A 358 11.01 -17.06 29.52
C ASP A 358 11.57 -15.93 28.67
N SER A 359 12.47 -15.11 29.25
CA SER A 359 13.03 -13.90 28.67
C SER A 359 13.28 -14.06 27.18
N LEU A 360 12.39 -13.49 26.36
CA LEU A 360 12.55 -13.39 24.92
C LEU A 360 13.86 -12.63 24.68
N ASP A 361 14.72 -13.17 23.82
CA ASP A 361 15.92 -12.46 23.34
C ASP A 361 15.55 -11.01 22.98
N PRO A 362 16.36 -10.01 23.37
CA PRO A 362 16.16 -8.66 22.91
C PRO A 362 16.47 -8.66 21.41
N GLY A 363 15.42 -8.75 20.60
CA GLY A 363 15.47 -8.46 19.16
C GLY A 363 15.84 -7.02 18.91
#